data_AF-S3X9P7-F1
#
_entry.id   AF-S3X9P7-F1
#
_cell.length_a   1.000
_cell.length_b   1.000
_cell.length_c   1.000
_cell.angle_alpha   90.00
_cell.angle_beta   90.00
_cell.angle_gamma   90.00
#
_symmetry.space_group_name_H-M   'P 1'
#
loop_
_entity.id
_entity.type
_entity.pdbx_description
1 polymer ?
#
loop_
_entity_poly.entity_id
_entity_poly.type
_entity_poly.pdbx_seq_one_letter_code
_entity_poly.pdbx_strand_id
1 'polypeptide(L)'
;MPTTSQDFPTSDSSQRLEAVQADLAERGVTGEVVVVSSTAMTWNDGSLGCPQPGQQYTQALVQGWQMIVTVGDQTYDYRFASAGAPLLCESPLPQVTDGSGVPASAR
;
A
#
# COMPACT_ATOMS: atom_id res chain seq x y z
N MET A 1 13.95 35.48 10.45
CA MET A 1 13.03 35.27 9.32
C MET A 1 13.64 34.18 8.42
N PRO A 2 12.91 33.18 7.91
CA PRO A 2 11.56 32.73 8.25
C PRO A 2 11.57 31.47 9.13
N THR A 3 10.47 31.28 9.86
CA THR A 3 10.05 30.03 10.48
C THR A 3 9.73 29.04 9.36
N THR A 4 10.62 28.10 9.05
CA THR A 4 10.18 26.94 8.27
C THR A 4 9.60 25.96 9.27
N SER A 5 8.33 26.22 9.61
CA SER A 5 7.39 25.22 10.08
C SER A 5 7.66 23.94 9.32
N GLN A 6 8.11 22.95 10.07
CA GLN A 6 8.27 21.58 9.66
C GLN A 6 6.88 21.00 9.36
N ASP A 7 6.26 21.46 8.26
CA ASP A 7 5.11 20.85 7.61
C ASP A 7 5.56 19.50 7.01
N PHE A 8 5.89 18.56 7.88
CA PHE A 8 5.90 17.14 7.58
C PHE A 8 4.56 16.59 8.06
N PRO A 9 3.99 15.49 7.52
CA PRO A 9 3.80 15.05 6.15
C PRO A 9 2.28 15.00 5.80
N THR A 10 1.45 15.84 6.43
CA THR A 10 -0.02 15.80 6.25
C THR A 10 -0.41 16.06 4.79
N SER A 11 0.26 17.03 4.16
CA SER A 11 0.11 17.38 2.74
C SER A 11 0.48 16.24 1.79
N ASP A 12 1.46 15.43 2.18
CA ASP A 12 1.93 14.27 1.42
C ASP A 12 0.94 13.09 1.56
N SER A 13 0.37 12.94 2.76
CA SER A 13 -0.60 11.90 3.09
C SER A 13 -1.94 12.13 2.37
N SER A 14 -2.42 13.37 2.30
CA SER A 14 -3.63 13.72 1.56
C SER A 14 -3.45 13.50 0.05
N GLN A 15 -2.33 13.95 -0.53
CA GLN A 15 -2.02 13.71 -1.94
C GLN A 15 -1.96 12.22 -2.29
N ARG A 16 -1.36 11.40 -1.41
CA ARG A 16 -1.37 9.94 -1.57
C ARG A 16 -2.76 9.35 -1.50
N LEU A 17 -3.57 9.78 -0.53
CA LEU A 17 -4.94 9.31 -0.39
C LEU A 17 -5.78 9.65 -1.62
N GLU A 18 -5.64 10.86 -2.16
CA GLU A 18 -6.30 11.27 -3.40
C GLU A 18 -5.87 10.39 -4.58
N ALA A 19 -4.58 10.07 -4.69
CA ALA A 19 -4.08 9.16 -5.71
C ALA A 19 -4.64 7.73 -5.54
N VAL A 20 -4.75 7.22 -4.31
CA VAL A 20 -5.39 5.93 -4.01
C VAL A 20 -6.86 5.94 -4.40
N GLN A 21 -7.59 7.00 -4.05
CA GLN A 21 -9.01 7.13 -4.40
C GLN A 21 -9.21 7.17 -5.92
N ALA A 22 -8.33 7.86 -6.65
CA ALA A 22 -8.34 7.88 -8.10
C ALA A 22 -8.09 6.49 -8.70
N ASP A 23 -7.04 5.78 -8.27
CA ASP A 23 -6.73 4.43 -8.75
C ASP A 23 -7.85 3.42 -8.41
N LEU A 24 -8.43 3.49 -7.20
CA LEU A 24 -9.59 2.68 -6.82
C LEU A 24 -10.80 2.97 -7.72
N ALA A 25 -11.08 4.25 -8.00
CA ALA A 25 -12.18 4.64 -8.87
C ALA A 25 -11.98 4.15 -10.31
N GLU A 26 -10.76 4.21 -10.85
CA GLU A 26 -10.41 3.66 -12.17
C GLU A 26 -10.60 2.14 -12.23
N ARG A 27 -10.40 1.44 -11.10
CA ARG A 27 -10.67 0.00 -10.97
C ARG A 27 -12.14 -0.34 -10.73
N GLY A 28 -13.01 0.66 -10.59
CA GLY A 28 -14.43 0.48 -10.29
C GLY A 28 -14.71 0.11 -8.82
N VAL A 29 -13.75 0.29 -7.92
CA VAL A 29 -13.96 0.13 -6.48
C VAL A 29 -14.59 1.42 -5.95
N THR A 30 -15.88 1.36 -5.65
CA THR A 30 -16.64 2.48 -5.10
C THR A 30 -16.99 2.22 -3.64
N GLY A 31 -16.70 3.17 -2.76
CA GLY A 31 -17.04 3.09 -1.34
C GLY A 31 -16.29 4.12 -0.52
N GLU A 32 -16.53 4.11 0.79
CA GLU A 32 -15.75 4.92 1.72
C GLU A 32 -14.35 4.31 1.88
N VAL A 33 -13.33 5.09 1.50
CA VAL A 33 -11.93 4.69 1.64
C VAL A 33 -11.45 5.13 3.02
N VAL A 34 -11.17 4.14 3.88
CA VAL A 34 -10.65 4.37 5.23
C VAL A 34 -9.17 4.01 5.25
N VAL A 35 -8.31 4.94 5.67
CA VAL A 35 -6.89 4.67 5.84
C VAL A 35 -6.69 3.94 7.16
N VAL A 36 -6.26 2.68 7.09
CA VAL A 36 -5.94 1.84 8.26
C VAL A 36 -4.53 2.13 8.76
N SER A 37 -3.57 2.30 7.85
CA SER A 37 -2.18 2.56 8.19
C SER A 37 -1.47 3.32 7.08
N SER A 38 -0.54 4.20 7.44
CA SER A 38 0.36 4.89 6.50
C SER A 38 1.73 5.04 7.14
N THR A 39 2.71 4.26 6.67
CA THR A 39 4.04 4.19 7.27
C THR A 39 5.14 4.45 6.24
N ALA A 40 6.11 5.30 6.59
CA ALA A 40 7.34 5.50 5.82
C ALA A 40 8.31 4.35 6.08
N MET A 41 8.74 3.69 5.01
CA MET A 41 9.69 2.58 5.08
C MET A 41 10.65 2.60 3.90
N THR A 42 11.82 2.01 4.09
CA THR A 42 12.77 1.79 3.01
C THR A 42 12.66 0.35 2.53
N TRP A 43 12.45 0.20 1.24
CA TRP A 43 12.33 -1.06 0.54
C TRP A 43 13.68 -1.57 0.09
N ASN A 44 13.84 -2.89 0.06
CA ASN A 44 15.11 -3.52 -0.30
C ASN A 44 15.38 -3.51 -1.82
N ASP A 45 14.35 -3.25 -2.61
CA ASP A 45 14.43 -3.26 -4.07
C ASP A 45 13.31 -2.39 -4.70
N GLY A 46 13.43 -2.17 -6.01
CA GLY A 46 12.52 -1.33 -6.80
C GLY A 46 11.10 -1.88 -6.98
N SER A 47 10.80 -3.11 -6.55
CA SER A 47 9.44 -3.64 -6.56
C SER A 47 8.57 -3.06 -5.45
N LEU A 48 9.17 -2.36 -4.49
CA LEU A 48 8.48 -1.90 -3.27
C LEU A 48 7.78 -3.08 -2.58
N GLY A 49 8.41 -4.26 -2.56
CA GLY A 49 7.86 -5.49 -2.00
C GLY A 49 6.69 -6.09 -2.77
N CYS A 50 6.36 -5.57 -3.96
CA CYS A 50 5.26 -6.03 -4.81
C CYS A 50 5.81 -6.48 -6.18
N PRO A 51 6.62 -7.54 -6.24
CA PRO A 51 7.22 -7.99 -7.49
C PRO A 51 6.15 -8.53 -8.44
N GLN A 52 6.12 -8.01 -9.66
CA GLN A 52 5.26 -8.47 -10.73
C GLN A 52 6.00 -9.51 -11.59
N PRO A 53 5.30 -10.56 -12.05
CA PRO A 53 5.90 -11.60 -12.87
C PRO A 53 6.42 -11.03 -14.19
N GLY A 54 7.64 -11.40 -14.56
CA GLY A 54 8.29 -10.95 -15.80
C GLY A 54 8.94 -9.58 -15.74
N GLN A 55 8.91 -8.90 -14.58
CA GLN A 55 9.60 -7.63 -14.38
C GLN A 55 10.97 -7.81 -13.73
N GLN A 56 11.92 -6.97 -14.13
CA GLN A 56 13.25 -6.89 -13.54
C GLN A 56 13.33 -5.65 -12.65
N TYR A 57 13.54 -5.85 -11.35
CA TYR A 57 13.65 -4.77 -10.38
C TYR A 57 15.10 -4.48 -10.01
N THR A 58 15.40 -3.22 -9.72
CA THR A 58 16.71 -2.82 -9.24
C THR A 58 16.91 -3.24 -7.79
N GLN A 59 18.06 -3.83 -7.47
CA GLN A 59 18.47 -4.15 -6.09
C GLN A 59 19.05 -2.90 -5.40
N ALA A 60 18.24 -1.88 -5.24
CA ALA A 60 18.60 -0.62 -4.59
C ALA A 60 17.61 -0.32 -3.48
N LEU A 61 18.11 0.29 -2.39
CA LEU A 61 17.26 0.76 -1.31
C LEU A 61 16.36 1.89 -1.82
N VAL A 62 15.05 1.67 -1.80
CA VAL A 62 14.07 2.67 -2.26
C VAL A 62 13.31 3.21 -1.06
N GLN A 63 13.41 4.51 -0.81
CA GLN A 63 12.56 5.17 0.17
C GLN A 63 11.13 5.21 -0.35
N GLY A 64 10.16 4.84 0.47
CA GLY A 64 8.77 4.80 0.06
C GLY A 64 7.80 4.79 1.23
N TRP A 65 6.53 4.55 0.89
CA TRP A 65 5.45 4.44 1.85
C TRP A 65 4.65 3.16 1.64
N GLN A 66 4.17 2.59 2.73
CA GLN A 66 3.12 1.59 2.76
C GLN A 66 1.85 2.25 3.30
N MET A 67 0.78 2.22 2.53
CA MET A 67 -0.54 2.69 2.93
C MET A 67 -1.54 1.55 2.82
N ILE A 68 -2.10 1.14 3.95
CA ILE A 68 -3.20 0.18 3.99
C ILE A 68 -4.50 0.96 4.03
N VAL A 69 -5.39 0.69 3.09
CA VAL A 69 -6.74 1.26 3.05
C VAL A 69 -7.77 0.16 3.03
N THR A 70 -8.95 0.44 3.55
CA THR A 70 -10.12 -0.45 3.49
C THR A 70 -11.26 0.24 2.78
N VAL A 71 -11.95 -0.50 1.92
CA VAL A 71 -13.18 -0.06 1.26
C VAL A 71 -14.24 -1.12 1.51
N GLY A 72 -15.22 -0.80 2.35
CA GLY A 72 -16.14 -1.80 2.89
C GLY A 72 -15.38 -2.92 3.61
N ASP A 73 -15.58 -4.16 3.19
CA ASP A 73 -14.92 -5.35 3.76
C ASP A 73 -13.58 -5.70 3.09
N GLN A 74 -13.15 -4.93 2.07
CA GLN A 74 -11.93 -5.22 1.32
C GLN A 74 -10.76 -4.35 1.82
N THR A 75 -9.61 -4.98 2.05
CA THR A 75 -8.37 -4.28 2.41
C THR A 75 -7.43 -4.25 1.20
N TYR A 76 -6.86 -3.07 0.91
CA TYR A 76 -5.93 -2.83 -0.16
C TYR A 76 -4.61 -2.32 0.39
N ASP A 77 -3.50 -2.83 -0.15
CA ASP A 77 -2.15 -2.47 0.23
C ASP A 77 -1.50 -1.64 -0.87
N TYR A 78 -1.40 -0.33 -0.66
CA TYR A 78 -0.81 0.60 -1.60
C TYR A 78 0.63 0.93 -1.21
N ARG A 79 1.55 0.77 -2.16
CA ARG A 79 2.95 1.13 -2.00
C ARG A 79 3.29 2.35 -2.84
N PHE A 80 4.11 3.24 -2.32
CA PHE A 80 4.58 4.44 -3.00
C PHE A 80 6.09 4.47 -3.00
N ALA A 81 6.70 4.82 -4.14
CA ALA A 81 8.07 5.33 -4.16
C ALA A 81 8.09 6.78 -3.63
N SER A 82 9.28 7.30 -3.32
CA SER A 82 9.45 8.66 -2.74
C SER A 82 8.78 9.77 -3.57
N ALA A 83 8.70 9.57 -4.89
CA ALA A 83 7.87 10.35 -5.79
C ALA A 83 7.33 9.36 -6.84
N GLY A 84 6.03 9.07 -6.81
CA GLY A 84 5.45 8.09 -7.72
C GLY A 84 3.95 7.88 -7.53
N ALA A 85 3.36 7.23 -8.52
CA ALA A 85 1.97 6.79 -8.47
C ALA A 85 1.77 5.69 -7.40
N PRO A 86 0.56 5.54 -6.86
CA PRO A 86 0.20 4.40 -6.02
C PRO A 86 0.39 3.09 -6.78
N LEU A 87 1.12 2.15 -6.18
CA LEU A 87 1.22 0.77 -6.64
C LEU A 87 0.34 -0.11 -5.75
N LEU A 88 -0.77 -0.61 -6.30
CA LEU A 88 -1.57 -1.60 -5.61
C LEU A 88 -0.81 -2.93 -5.55
N CYS A 89 -0.46 -3.35 -4.35
CA CYS A 89 0.09 -4.67 -4.10
C CYS A 89 -1.04 -5.70 -4.11
N GLU A 90 -1.16 -6.46 -5.19
CA GLU A 90 -2.16 -7.53 -5.29
C GLU A 90 -1.79 -8.78 -4.50
N SER A 91 -0.65 -8.78 -3.78
CA SER A 91 -0.39 -9.83 -2.80
C SER A 91 -1.43 -9.68 -1.69
N PRO A 92 -2.38 -10.61 -1.55
CA PRO A 92 -3.31 -10.54 -0.46
C PRO A 92 -2.48 -10.61 0.82
N LEU A 93 -2.53 -9.55 1.64
CA LEU A 93 -2.38 -9.76 3.08
C LEU A 93 -3.31 -10.94 3.37
N PRO A 94 -2.83 -12.03 4.00
CA PRO A 94 -3.64 -13.20 4.24
C PRO A 94 -4.92 -12.66 4.87
N GLN A 95 -5.99 -12.69 4.06
CA GLN A 95 -7.30 -12.31 4.55
C GLN A 95 -7.45 -13.27 5.70
N VAL A 96 -7.58 -12.76 6.92
CA VAL A 96 -7.96 -13.59 8.05
C VAL A 96 -9.38 -14.03 7.76
N THR A 97 -9.53 -14.97 6.81
CA THR A 97 -10.71 -15.78 6.64
C THR A 97 -10.70 -16.65 7.87
N ASP A 98 -11.37 -16.15 8.90
CA ASP A 98 -11.76 -16.97 10.02
C ASP A 98 -12.48 -18.20 9.46
N GLY A 99 -11.85 -19.36 9.65
CA GLY A 99 -12.44 -20.68 9.45
C GLY A 99 -12.43 -21.26 8.04
N SER A 100 -11.39 -22.05 7.69
CA SER A 100 -11.57 -23.39 7.09
C SER A 100 -10.25 -24.16 6.94
N GLY A 101 -10.05 -25.16 7.81
CA GLY A 101 -9.60 -26.48 7.38
C GLY A 101 -8.10 -26.79 7.43
N VAL A 102 -7.54 -26.96 8.62
CA VAL A 102 -6.47 -27.97 8.78
C VAL A 102 -7.11 -29.36 8.81
N PRO A 103 -6.87 -30.28 7.84
CA PRO A 103 -7.10 -31.69 8.13
C PRO A 103 -6.01 -32.12 9.12
N ALA A 104 -6.43 -32.45 10.34
CA ALA A 104 -5.60 -33.20 11.27
C ALA A 104 -5.19 -34.50 10.57
N SER A 105 -3.93 -34.57 10.16
CA SER A 105 -3.35 -35.79 9.62
C SER A 105 -3.27 -36.81 10.75
N ALA A 106 -4.12 -37.84 10.66
CA ALA A 106 -3.98 -39.04 11.45
C ALA A 106 -2.73 -39.80 10.99
N ARG A 107 -1.82 -40.10 11.93
CA ARG A 107 -0.98 -41.30 11.88
C ARG A 107 -0.37 -41.59 13.24
#